data_AF-A0A933GAG6-F1
#
_entry.id   AF-A0A933GAG6-F1
#
_cell.length_a   1.000
_cell.length_b   1.000
_cell.length_c   1.000
_cell.angle_alpha   90.00
_cell.angle_beta   90.00
_cell.angle_gamma   90.00
#
_symmetry.space_group_name_H-M   'P 1'
#
loop_
_entity.id
_entity.type
_entity.pdbx_description
1 polymer ?
#
loop_
_entity_poly.entity_id
_entity_poly.type
_entity_poly.pdbx_seq_one_letter_code
_entity_poly.pdbx_strand_id
1 'polypeptide(L)'
;FKEALDRDNFKADTLNLATTRAVPDDAAAVVVAGPANPFLPEEKDALNAYLDRGGSLMVLMDPQSKADLNDLFSRWDVQFSNYMVVEPARAFLGDARVPVVDTYGAHAITRELDLGTFYPAATSITVPNEPPGGASIVPVAQTTDRSWAETDAEQMRNPQQLRQDDADPRGPLSVAVAIEQSLATDAAAPSDGGTGRTRVFLLGTARLVENQYLGIASGNQDLVLNALNWLAEEENLVSIRPRPSDVRTMLLTGPQLNLVVYSSMLFLPLAVLVAGAAIWWTRR
;
A
#
# COMPACT_ATOMS: atom_id res chain seq x y z
N PHE A 1 7.46 11.46 5.25
CA PHE A 1 7.93 10.61 4.15
C PHE A 1 9.23 11.12 3.52
N LYS A 2 9.34 12.37 3.04
CA LYS A 2 10.59 12.92 2.46
C LYS A 2 11.83 12.72 3.35
N GLU A 3 11.73 13.03 4.65
CA GLU A 3 12.85 12.81 5.60
C GLU A 3 13.26 11.33 5.74
N ALA A 4 12.35 10.40 5.48
CA ALA A 4 12.66 8.97 5.49
C ALA A 4 13.40 8.56 4.21
N LEU A 5 13.03 9.13 3.06
CA LEU A 5 13.76 8.97 1.80
C LEU A 5 15.20 9.51 1.92
N ASP A 6 15.35 10.72 2.44
CA ASP A 6 16.67 11.35 2.62
C ASP A 6 17.57 10.51 3.54
N ARG A 7 16.99 9.86 4.56
CA ARG A 7 17.70 8.97 5.48
C ARG A 7 18.15 7.67 4.82
N ASP A 8 17.38 7.17 3.87
CA ASP A 8 17.68 5.99 3.06
C ASP A 8 18.46 6.37 1.78
N ASN A 9 19.09 7.55 1.75
CA ASN A 9 19.93 8.08 0.66
C ASN A 9 19.20 8.26 -0.69
N PHE A 10 17.87 8.32 -0.68
CA PHE A 10 17.10 8.66 -1.86
C PHE A 10 16.97 10.18 -2.01
N LYS A 11 17.22 10.68 -3.22
CA LYS A 11 16.90 12.05 -3.60
C LYS A 11 15.60 12.07 -4.42
N ALA A 12 14.56 12.69 -3.87
CA ALA A 12 13.28 12.84 -4.55
C ALA A 12 13.25 14.12 -5.40
N ASP A 13 13.09 13.96 -6.72
CA ASP A 13 12.90 15.06 -7.67
C ASP A 13 11.55 14.92 -8.40
N THR A 14 10.96 16.04 -8.81
CA THR A 14 9.67 16.05 -9.53
C THR A 14 9.88 15.84 -11.02
N LEU A 15 9.15 14.88 -11.59
CA LEU A 15 9.16 14.59 -13.03
C LEU A 15 7.82 15.00 -13.66
N ASN A 16 7.88 15.85 -14.69
CA ASN A 16 6.71 16.25 -15.48
C ASN A 16 6.86 15.71 -16.91
N LEU A 17 6.25 14.56 -17.16
CA LEU A 17 6.35 13.85 -18.45
C LEU A 17 5.66 14.60 -19.60
N ALA A 18 4.63 15.40 -19.33
CA ALA A 18 4.02 16.27 -20.35
C ALA A 18 5.03 17.29 -20.92
N THR A 19 6.06 17.66 -20.15
CA THR A 19 7.10 18.62 -20.57
C THR A 19 8.37 17.91 -21.03
N THR A 20 8.91 16.98 -20.23
CA THR A 20 10.20 16.34 -20.52
C THR A 20 10.09 15.23 -21.55
N ARG A 21 8.92 14.60 -21.70
CA ARG A 21 8.60 13.49 -22.62
C ARG A 21 9.49 12.25 -22.48
N ALA A 22 10.34 12.20 -21.46
CA ALA A 22 11.22 11.09 -21.15
C ALA A 22 11.50 11.07 -19.65
N VAL A 23 11.69 9.86 -19.13
CA VAL A 23 12.26 9.63 -17.80
C VAL A 23 13.78 9.82 -17.88
N PRO A 24 14.40 10.61 -16.98
CA PRO A 24 15.85 10.79 -16.91
C PRO A 24 16.61 9.47 -16.73
N ASP A 25 17.82 9.38 -17.30
CA ASP A 25 18.63 8.16 -17.23
C ASP A 25 19.23 7.90 -15.84
N ASP A 26 19.32 8.93 -14.99
CA ASP A 26 19.76 8.82 -13.59
C ASP A 26 18.64 8.46 -12.61
N ALA A 27 17.42 8.24 -13.11
CA ALA A 27 16.28 7.86 -12.27
C ALA A 27 16.37 6.37 -11.86
N ALA A 28 16.73 6.13 -10.58
CA ALA A 28 16.71 4.80 -9.98
C ALA A 28 15.31 4.16 -9.97
N ALA A 29 14.26 4.97 -9.77
CA ALA A 29 12.87 4.56 -9.93
C ALA A 29 11.97 5.77 -10.21
N VAL A 30 10.85 5.52 -10.90
CA VAL A 30 9.76 6.49 -11.06
C VAL A 30 8.64 6.12 -10.08
N VAL A 31 8.08 7.11 -9.39
CA VAL A 31 6.94 6.92 -8.47
C VAL A 31 5.74 7.71 -8.96
N VAL A 32 4.64 7.00 -9.26
CA VAL A 32 3.34 7.59 -9.57
C VAL A 32 2.45 7.44 -8.33
N ALA A 33 2.34 8.51 -7.54
CA ALA A 33 1.62 8.49 -6.27
C ALA A 33 0.26 9.17 -6.38
N GLY A 34 -0.83 8.39 -6.32
CA GLY A 34 -2.21 8.88 -6.27
C GLY A 34 -2.60 9.76 -7.47
N PRO A 35 -2.42 9.30 -8.72
CA PRO A 35 -2.68 10.14 -9.87
C PRO A 35 -4.17 10.47 -9.98
N ALA A 36 -4.51 11.76 -10.10
CA ALA A 36 -5.89 12.24 -10.09
C ALA A 36 -6.49 12.46 -11.49
N ASN A 37 -5.62 12.63 -12.50
CA ASN A 37 -6.01 12.94 -13.87
C ASN A 37 -5.60 11.81 -14.82
N PRO A 38 -6.33 11.62 -15.94
CA PRO A 38 -5.90 10.73 -17.00
C PRO A 38 -4.49 11.08 -17.49
N PHE A 39 -3.64 10.07 -17.68
CA PHE A 39 -2.34 10.22 -18.32
C PHE A 39 -2.54 10.45 -19.81
N LEU A 40 -1.76 11.36 -20.38
CA LEU A 40 -1.69 11.56 -21.83
C LEU A 40 -1.00 10.35 -22.49
N PRO A 41 -1.31 10.05 -23.77
CA PRO A 41 -0.65 8.99 -24.51
C PRO A 41 0.88 9.11 -24.47
N GLU A 42 1.42 10.33 -24.62
CA GLU A 42 2.86 10.58 -24.61
C GLU A 42 3.50 10.30 -23.25
N GLU A 43 2.76 10.47 -22.15
CA GLU A 43 3.24 10.15 -20.80
C GLU A 43 3.29 8.63 -20.61
N LYS A 44 2.27 7.90 -21.09
CA LYS A 44 2.26 6.43 -21.10
C LYS A 44 3.40 5.88 -21.97
N ASP A 45 3.64 6.46 -23.13
CA ASP A 45 4.73 6.07 -24.03
C ASP A 45 6.10 6.28 -23.37
N ALA A 46 6.30 7.40 -22.68
CA ALA A 46 7.53 7.65 -21.93
C ALA A 46 7.77 6.62 -20.81
N LEU A 47 6.72 6.20 -20.10
CA LEU A 47 6.79 5.15 -19.08
C LEU A 47 7.04 3.77 -19.70
N ASN A 48 6.36 3.42 -20.79
CA ASN A 48 6.61 2.17 -21.53
C ASN A 48 8.07 2.07 -21.98
N ALA A 49 8.57 3.13 -22.63
CA ALA A 49 9.96 3.19 -23.08
C ALA A 49 10.95 3.07 -21.90
N TYR A 50 10.59 3.57 -20.71
CA TYR A 50 11.41 3.44 -19.51
C TYR A 50 11.42 2.00 -18.99
N LEU A 51 10.27 1.31 -18.94
CA LEU A 51 10.19 -0.09 -18.55
C LEU A 51 10.89 -1.02 -19.55
N ASP A 52 10.77 -0.76 -20.86
CA ASP A 52 11.38 -1.58 -21.92
C ASP A 52 12.91 -1.56 -21.91
N ARG A 53 13.52 -0.51 -21.33
CA ARG A 53 14.98 -0.42 -21.13
C ARG A 53 15.44 -0.84 -19.73
N GLY A 54 14.55 -1.42 -18.91
CA GLY A 54 14.87 -1.95 -17.59
C GLY A 54 14.66 -0.96 -16.45
N GLY A 55 13.84 0.06 -16.66
CA GLY A 55 13.45 1.00 -15.62
C GLY A 55 12.58 0.36 -14.54
N SER A 56 12.53 1.04 -13.39
CA SER A 56 11.80 0.61 -12.20
C SER A 56 10.66 1.56 -11.86
N LEU A 57 9.44 1.04 -11.69
CA LEU A 57 8.24 1.86 -11.50
C LEU A 57 7.48 1.47 -10.22
N MET A 58 7.15 2.45 -9.39
CA MET A 58 6.17 2.31 -8.32
C MET A 58 4.88 3.04 -8.68
N VAL A 59 3.73 2.39 -8.54
CA VAL A 59 2.41 3.03 -8.73
C VAL A 59 1.53 2.81 -7.51
N LEU A 60 1.03 3.90 -6.94
CA LEU A 60 0.04 3.90 -5.88
C LEU A 60 -1.26 4.44 -6.46
N MET A 61 -2.26 3.57 -6.62
CA MET A 61 -3.53 3.92 -7.26
C MET A 61 -4.67 3.82 -6.25
N ASP A 62 -5.47 4.87 -6.11
CA ASP A 62 -6.70 4.80 -5.31
C ASP A 62 -7.87 4.25 -6.14
N PRO A 63 -8.89 3.65 -5.50
CA PRO A 63 -10.12 3.25 -6.18
C PRO A 63 -10.84 4.48 -6.76
N GLN A 64 -11.61 4.24 -7.82
CA GLN A 64 -12.29 5.27 -8.63
C GLN A 64 -11.35 6.34 -9.20
N SER A 65 -10.05 6.07 -9.33
CA SER A 65 -9.14 6.99 -10.00
C SER A 65 -9.54 7.17 -11.46
N LYS A 66 -9.39 8.41 -11.94
CA LYS A 66 -9.54 8.73 -13.38
C LYS A 66 -8.26 8.47 -14.16
N ALA A 67 -7.16 8.21 -13.48
CA ALA A 67 -5.90 7.85 -14.09
C ALA A 67 -5.96 6.37 -14.50
N ASP A 68 -6.22 6.12 -15.77
CA ASP A 68 -6.16 4.77 -16.32
C ASP A 68 -4.73 4.43 -16.75
N LEU A 69 -4.06 3.63 -15.91
CA LEU A 69 -2.73 3.08 -16.18
C LEU A 69 -2.78 1.57 -16.45
N ASN A 70 -3.96 0.94 -16.53
CA ASN A 70 -4.04 -0.51 -16.71
C ASN A 70 -3.43 -0.97 -18.03
N ASP A 71 -3.48 -0.15 -19.07
CA ASP A 71 -2.81 -0.42 -20.36
C ASP A 71 -1.30 -0.68 -20.20
N LEU A 72 -0.64 0.02 -19.26
CA LEU A 72 0.81 -0.12 -18.99
C LEU A 72 1.15 -1.51 -18.44
N PHE A 73 0.21 -2.13 -17.73
CA PHE A 73 0.40 -3.42 -17.04
C PHE A 73 -0.22 -4.60 -17.79
N SER A 74 -0.95 -4.34 -18.89
CA SER A 74 -1.59 -5.35 -19.74
C SER A 74 -0.62 -6.43 -20.25
N ARG A 75 0.65 -6.08 -20.48
CA ARG A 75 1.71 -7.01 -20.89
C ARG A 75 2.00 -8.13 -19.87
N TRP A 76 1.63 -7.90 -18.61
CA TRP A 76 1.75 -8.86 -17.51
C TRP A 76 0.40 -9.45 -17.09
N ASP A 77 -0.69 -9.10 -17.77
CA ASP A 77 -2.07 -9.45 -17.40
C ASP A 77 -2.43 -9.03 -15.96
N VAL A 78 -1.86 -7.90 -15.52
CA VAL A 78 -2.09 -7.32 -14.18
C VAL A 78 -2.96 -6.08 -14.32
N GLN A 79 -3.94 -5.93 -13.42
CA GLN A 79 -4.93 -4.86 -13.50
C GLN A 79 -5.33 -4.34 -12.11
N PHE A 80 -5.44 -3.02 -11.94
CA PHE A 80 -6.19 -2.42 -10.84
C PHE A 80 -7.69 -2.55 -11.11
N SER A 81 -8.43 -3.19 -10.20
CA SER A 81 -9.87 -3.43 -10.37
C SER A 81 -10.73 -2.16 -10.34
N ASN A 82 -10.19 -1.08 -9.75
CA ASN A 82 -10.88 0.19 -9.49
C ASN A 82 -12.03 0.10 -8.46
N TYR A 83 -12.21 -1.06 -7.84
CA TYR A 83 -13.22 -1.36 -6.83
C TYR A 83 -12.62 -1.26 -5.43
N MET A 84 -13.42 -0.88 -4.43
CA MET A 84 -12.90 -0.66 -3.08
C MET A 84 -12.85 -1.97 -2.30
N VAL A 85 -11.71 -2.30 -1.73
CA VAL A 85 -11.54 -3.44 -0.84
C VAL A 85 -12.24 -3.19 0.49
N VAL A 86 -13.04 -4.17 0.90
CA VAL A 86 -13.69 -4.21 2.22
C VAL A 86 -13.20 -5.45 2.96
N GLU A 87 -12.67 -5.25 4.17
CA GLU A 87 -12.04 -6.26 5.01
C GLU A 87 -12.65 -6.24 6.42
N PRO A 88 -13.78 -6.93 6.65
CA PRO A 88 -14.44 -6.95 7.96
C PRO A 88 -13.67 -7.78 9.01
N ALA A 89 -12.79 -8.70 8.59
CA ALA A 89 -12.09 -9.59 9.50
C ALA A 89 -10.96 -8.88 10.23
N ARG A 90 -10.26 -8.01 9.52
CA ARG A 90 -9.02 -7.35 9.94
C ARG A 90 -9.07 -5.88 9.55
N ALA A 91 -9.93 -5.14 10.26
CA ALA A 91 -10.20 -3.72 10.04
C ALA A 91 -9.51 -2.85 11.10
N PHE A 92 -8.92 -1.74 10.70
CA PHE A 92 -8.40 -0.77 11.66
C PHE A 92 -9.56 -0.07 12.40
N LEU A 93 -9.58 -0.17 13.73
CA LEU A 93 -10.63 0.38 14.59
C LEU A 93 -12.06 -0.04 14.19
N GLY A 94 -12.19 -1.19 13.52
CA GLY A 94 -13.48 -1.68 13.03
C GLY A 94 -13.98 -1.04 11.73
N ASP A 95 -13.25 -0.10 11.10
CA ASP A 95 -13.59 0.40 9.77
C ASP A 95 -13.11 -0.58 8.71
N ALA A 96 -14.03 -1.37 8.16
CA ALA A 96 -13.74 -2.39 7.15
C ALA A 96 -13.12 -1.84 5.86
N ARG A 97 -13.15 -0.53 5.63
CA ARG A 97 -12.49 0.13 4.48
C ARG A 97 -11.01 0.42 4.73
N VAL A 98 -10.51 0.13 5.93
CA VAL A 98 -9.08 0.22 6.27
C VAL A 98 -8.56 -1.18 6.63
N PRO A 99 -8.39 -2.07 5.63
CA PRO A 99 -7.73 -3.35 5.82
C PRO A 99 -6.39 -3.23 6.57
N VAL A 100 -6.19 -4.15 7.51
CA VAL A 100 -4.92 -4.41 8.18
C VAL A 100 -4.39 -5.74 7.68
N VAL A 101 -3.27 -5.71 6.95
CA VAL A 101 -2.66 -6.90 6.35
C VAL A 101 -1.44 -7.31 7.16
N ASP A 102 -1.38 -8.60 7.47
CA ASP A 102 -0.23 -9.30 8.07
C ASP A 102 0.11 -10.57 7.27
N THR A 103 -0.56 -10.80 6.13
CA THR A 103 -0.32 -11.90 5.20
C THR A 103 0.47 -11.37 4.01
N TYR A 104 1.75 -11.70 3.97
CA TYR A 104 2.67 -11.26 2.93
C TYR A 104 3.15 -12.41 2.06
N GLY A 105 3.26 -12.16 0.75
CA GLY A 105 3.92 -13.07 -0.16
C GLY A 105 5.42 -13.17 0.13
N ALA A 106 6.03 -14.30 -0.24
CA ALA A 106 7.47 -14.47 -0.12
C ALA A 106 8.20 -13.57 -1.13
N HIS A 107 8.67 -12.41 -0.67
CA HIS A 107 9.34 -11.42 -1.50
C HIS A 107 10.39 -10.65 -0.72
N ALA A 108 11.41 -10.10 -1.40
CA ALA A 108 12.47 -9.32 -0.75
C ALA A 108 11.92 -8.09 0.02
N ILE A 109 10.86 -7.48 -0.51
CA ILE A 109 10.18 -6.31 0.07
C ILE A 109 9.64 -6.60 1.49
N THR A 110 9.19 -7.83 1.75
CA THR A 110 8.47 -8.20 2.98
C THR A 110 9.28 -9.11 3.89
N ARG A 111 10.51 -9.48 3.51
CA ARG A 111 11.35 -10.44 4.26
C ARG A 111 11.60 -10.03 5.72
N GLU A 112 11.76 -8.73 5.97
CA GLU A 112 12.00 -8.14 7.29
C GLU A 112 10.82 -7.29 7.77
N LEU A 113 9.63 -7.48 7.18
CA LEU A 113 8.43 -6.73 7.55
C LEU A 113 7.71 -7.43 8.71
N ASP A 114 8.08 -7.08 9.93
CA ASP A 114 7.54 -7.69 11.16
C ASP A 114 6.16 -7.12 11.58
N LEU A 115 5.75 -6.01 10.99
CA LEU A 115 4.55 -5.26 11.39
C LEU A 115 3.44 -5.34 10.34
N GLY A 116 2.20 -5.31 10.82
CA GLY A 116 1.03 -5.18 9.95
C GLY A 116 1.00 -3.84 9.23
N THR A 117 0.48 -3.85 8.02
CA THR A 117 0.34 -2.68 7.14
C THR A 117 -1.13 -2.32 6.95
N PHE A 118 -1.40 -1.03 6.75
CA PHE A 118 -2.73 -0.44 6.67
C PHE A 118 -3.00 0.05 5.25
N TYR A 119 -4.16 -0.29 4.70
CA TYR A 119 -4.54 -0.01 3.32
C TYR A 119 -5.86 0.78 3.22
N PRO A 120 -5.87 2.08 3.57
CA PRO A 120 -7.09 2.87 3.67
C PRO A 120 -7.72 3.11 2.31
N ALA A 121 -8.98 2.69 2.16
CA ALA A 121 -9.76 2.80 0.93
C ALA A 121 -8.94 2.33 -0.29
N ALA A 122 -8.45 1.10 -0.21
CA ALA A 122 -7.64 0.50 -1.26
C ALA A 122 -8.48 -0.14 -2.37
N THR A 123 -7.91 -0.22 -3.58
CA THR A 123 -8.37 -1.08 -4.66
C THR A 123 -7.63 -2.40 -4.68
N SER A 124 -8.26 -3.46 -5.17
CA SER A 124 -7.58 -4.72 -5.43
C SER A 124 -6.80 -4.68 -6.74
N ILE A 125 -5.78 -5.53 -6.82
CA ILE A 125 -4.95 -5.76 -8.01
C ILE A 125 -5.14 -7.22 -8.42
N THR A 126 -5.64 -7.43 -9.63
CA THR A 126 -5.78 -8.76 -10.24
C THR A 126 -4.44 -9.16 -10.82
N VAL A 127 -4.06 -10.43 -10.60
CA VAL A 127 -2.85 -11.05 -11.15
C VAL A 127 -3.24 -12.32 -11.92
N PRO A 128 -2.49 -12.70 -12.97
CA PRO A 128 -2.77 -13.93 -13.70
C PRO A 128 -2.37 -15.16 -12.90
N ASN A 129 -3.02 -16.29 -13.17
CA ASN A 129 -2.59 -17.59 -12.63
C ASN A 129 -1.25 -18.05 -13.22
N GLU A 130 -1.01 -17.72 -14.49
CA GLU A 130 0.21 -18.05 -15.21
C GLU A 130 0.79 -16.76 -15.81
N PRO A 131 1.86 -16.21 -15.20
CA PRO A 131 2.49 -14.98 -15.69
C PRO A 131 2.98 -15.12 -17.15
N PRO A 132 2.64 -14.16 -18.04
CA PRO A 132 3.13 -14.20 -19.41
C PRO A 132 4.63 -13.88 -19.48
N GLY A 133 5.30 -14.36 -20.53
CA GLY A 133 6.67 -13.94 -20.87
C GLY A 133 7.76 -14.32 -19.86
N GLY A 134 7.48 -15.23 -18.93
CA GLY A 134 8.42 -15.61 -17.86
C GLY A 134 8.58 -14.55 -16.78
N ALA A 135 7.63 -13.61 -16.66
CA ALA A 135 7.58 -12.64 -15.57
C ALA A 135 7.43 -13.35 -14.21
N SER A 136 8.09 -12.82 -13.19
CA SER A 136 7.76 -13.13 -11.80
C SER A 136 6.73 -12.12 -11.32
N ILE A 137 5.53 -12.58 -10.98
CA ILE A 137 4.44 -11.74 -10.44
C ILE A 137 4.09 -12.27 -9.05
N VAL A 138 4.29 -11.44 -8.03
CA VAL A 138 4.11 -11.84 -6.63
C VAL A 138 3.09 -10.92 -5.96
N PRO A 139 1.94 -11.44 -5.49
CA PRO A 139 1.09 -10.76 -4.53
C PRO A 139 1.86 -10.51 -3.23
N VAL A 140 2.33 -9.27 -3.03
CA VAL A 140 3.17 -8.92 -1.87
C VAL A 140 2.35 -8.81 -0.60
N ALA A 141 1.12 -8.28 -0.69
CA ALA A 141 0.22 -8.13 0.44
C ALA A 141 -1.20 -8.53 0.03
N GLN A 142 -1.84 -9.38 0.83
CA GLN A 142 -3.17 -9.92 0.55
C GLN A 142 -4.11 -9.78 1.74
N THR A 143 -5.36 -9.46 1.47
CA THR A 143 -6.44 -9.51 2.47
C THR A 143 -6.82 -10.95 2.80
N THR A 144 -7.77 -11.10 3.73
CA THR A 144 -8.30 -12.42 4.10
C THR A 144 -9.38 -12.90 3.12
N ASP A 145 -9.71 -14.19 3.18
CA ASP A 145 -10.82 -14.80 2.42
C ASP A 145 -12.21 -14.23 2.77
N ARG A 146 -12.32 -13.43 3.85
CA ARG A 146 -13.56 -12.75 4.25
C ARG A 146 -13.72 -11.35 3.65
N SER A 147 -12.75 -10.90 2.87
CA SER A 147 -12.83 -9.62 2.17
C SER A 147 -13.59 -9.74 0.85
N TRP A 148 -14.00 -8.59 0.32
CA TRP A 148 -14.53 -8.47 -1.05
C TRP A 148 -14.14 -7.11 -1.65
N ALA A 149 -14.25 -7.00 -2.97
CA ALA A 149 -14.09 -5.74 -3.67
C ALA A 149 -15.49 -5.18 -3.95
N GLU A 150 -15.89 -4.17 -3.19
CA GLU A 150 -17.15 -3.45 -3.35
C GLU A 150 -17.20 -2.79 -4.73
N THR A 151 -18.20 -3.15 -5.53
CA THR A 151 -18.38 -2.67 -6.89
C THR A 151 -19.38 -1.51 -7.00
N ASP A 152 -20.25 -1.32 -6.01
CA ASP A 152 -21.26 -0.26 -6.00
C ASP A 152 -20.67 1.07 -5.50
N ALA A 153 -20.68 2.08 -6.38
CA ALA A 153 -20.10 3.40 -6.11
C ALA A 153 -20.78 4.18 -4.96
N GLU A 154 -22.05 3.93 -4.69
CA GLU A 154 -22.78 4.55 -3.57
C GLU A 154 -22.40 3.86 -2.25
N GLN A 155 -22.31 2.52 -2.24
CA GLN A 155 -21.88 1.75 -1.07
C GLN A 155 -20.44 2.11 -0.67
N MET A 156 -19.54 2.32 -1.64
CA MET A 156 -18.17 2.78 -1.37
C MET A 156 -18.12 4.08 -0.56
N ARG A 157 -19.09 4.99 -0.77
CA ARG A 157 -19.16 6.30 -0.12
C ARG A 157 -19.85 6.24 1.25
N ASN A 158 -20.67 5.22 1.50
CA ASN A 158 -21.46 5.12 2.71
C ASN A 158 -21.19 3.80 3.49
N PRO A 159 -20.38 3.85 4.56
CA PRO A 159 -20.03 2.67 5.36
C PRO A 159 -21.23 1.91 5.94
N GLN A 160 -22.35 2.59 6.17
CA GLN A 160 -23.54 1.98 6.75
C GLN A 160 -24.30 1.09 5.75
N GLN A 161 -24.01 1.25 4.46
CA GLN A 161 -24.65 0.49 3.39
C GLN A 161 -23.79 -0.66 2.89
N LEU A 162 -22.51 -0.73 3.30
CA LEU A 162 -21.59 -1.79 2.88
C LEU A 162 -22.16 -3.17 3.20
N ARG A 163 -22.42 -3.94 2.14
CA ARG A 163 -22.81 -5.34 2.19
C ARG A 163 -22.16 -6.04 1.01
N GLN A 164 -21.72 -7.26 1.23
CA GLN A 164 -21.21 -8.08 0.16
C GLN A 164 -22.37 -8.52 -0.74
N ASP A 165 -22.27 -8.21 -2.02
CA ASP A 165 -23.21 -8.64 -3.06
C ASP A 165 -22.60 -9.79 -3.90
N ASP A 166 -23.44 -10.56 -4.61
CA ASP A 166 -22.98 -11.71 -5.41
C ASP A 166 -22.06 -11.32 -6.58
N ALA A 167 -22.13 -10.06 -7.01
CA ALA A 167 -21.27 -9.52 -8.07
C ALA A 167 -19.88 -9.12 -7.58
N ASP A 168 -19.67 -9.02 -6.26
CA ASP A 168 -18.42 -8.53 -5.71
C ASP A 168 -17.33 -9.62 -5.75
N PRO A 169 -16.15 -9.33 -6.35
CA PRO A 169 -15.01 -10.23 -6.28
C PRO A 169 -14.65 -10.57 -4.84
N ARG A 170 -14.55 -11.85 -4.54
CA ARG A 170 -14.25 -12.35 -3.19
C ARG A 170 -12.75 -12.45 -2.95
N GLY A 171 -12.38 -12.28 -1.68
CA GLY A 171 -11.03 -12.47 -1.21
C GLY A 171 -10.53 -13.91 -1.31
N PRO A 172 -9.22 -14.10 -1.15
CA PRO A 172 -8.23 -13.08 -0.78
C PRO A 172 -7.91 -12.13 -1.95
N LEU A 173 -7.81 -10.83 -1.67
CA LEU A 173 -7.54 -9.80 -2.67
C LEU A 173 -6.13 -9.27 -2.50
N SER A 174 -5.38 -9.19 -3.59
CA SER A 174 -4.06 -8.57 -3.58
C SER A 174 -4.21 -7.04 -3.50
N VAL A 175 -3.55 -6.42 -2.54
CA VAL A 175 -3.51 -4.95 -2.37
C VAL A 175 -2.12 -4.36 -2.61
N ALA A 176 -1.11 -5.23 -2.74
CA ALA A 176 0.21 -4.89 -3.25
C ALA A 176 0.74 -6.03 -4.13
N VAL A 177 1.37 -5.70 -5.26
CA VAL A 177 1.93 -6.67 -6.22
C VAL A 177 3.31 -6.21 -6.68
N ALA A 178 4.26 -7.13 -6.73
CA ALA A 178 5.58 -6.93 -7.33
C ALA A 178 5.67 -7.70 -8.64
N ILE A 179 6.25 -7.07 -9.66
CA ILE A 179 6.47 -7.66 -10.98
C ILE A 179 7.96 -7.51 -11.30
N GLU A 180 8.62 -8.59 -11.67
CA GLU A 180 9.98 -8.59 -12.20
C GLU A 180 10.02 -9.33 -13.53
N GLN A 181 10.60 -8.71 -14.55
CA GLN A 181 10.79 -9.32 -15.87
C GLN A 181 12.24 -9.16 -16.29
N SER A 182 12.89 -10.27 -16.64
CA SER A 182 14.20 -10.21 -17.29
C SER A 182 14.05 -9.78 -18.75
N LEU A 183 14.86 -8.82 -19.17
CA LEU A 183 14.93 -8.34 -20.54
C LEU A 183 15.95 -9.19 -21.30
N ALA A 184 15.62 -9.59 -22.53
CA ALA A 184 16.58 -10.27 -23.39
C ALA A 184 17.68 -9.26 -23.78
N THR A 185 18.87 -9.39 -23.21
CA THR A 185 20.05 -8.67 -23.70
C THR A 185 20.51 -9.30 -25.00
N ASP A 186 20.25 -8.63 -26.13
CA ASP A 186 21.06 -8.85 -27.32
C ASP A 186 22.52 -8.53 -26.95
N ALA A 187 23.43 -9.49 -27.19
CA ALA A 187 24.83 -9.45 -26.76
C ALA A 187 25.70 -8.35 -27.41
N ALA A 188 25.10 -7.27 -27.91
CA ALA A 188 25.75 -6.21 -28.67
C ALA A 188 25.37 -4.77 -28.26
N ALA A 189 24.52 -4.55 -27.26
CA ALA A 189 24.25 -3.19 -26.75
C ALA A 189 25.25 -2.82 -25.64
N PRO A 190 25.92 -1.65 -25.71
CA PRO A 190 26.69 -1.14 -24.58
C PRO A 190 25.76 -0.91 -23.39
N SER A 191 26.29 -1.18 -22.19
CA SER A 191 25.64 -0.99 -20.89
C SER A 191 25.34 0.49 -20.63
N ASP A 192 24.23 0.99 -21.16
CA ASP A 192 23.63 2.27 -20.76
C ASP A 192 22.74 2.02 -19.53
N GLY A 193 23.36 1.80 -18.36
CA GLY A 193 22.72 1.84 -17.04
C GLY A 193 21.59 0.85 -16.71
N GLY A 194 21.03 0.14 -17.70
CA GLY A 194 19.94 -0.82 -17.51
C GLY A 194 20.42 -2.14 -16.91
N THR A 195 19.73 -2.62 -15.88
CA THR A 195 20.13 -3.77 -15.06
C THR A 195 19.83 -5.13 -15.73
N GLY A 196 19.31 -5.11 -16.96
CA GLY A 196 18.82 -6.28 -17.67
C GLY A 196 17.50 -6.82 -17.13
N ARG A 197 16.85 -6.11 -16.20
CA ARG A 197 15.53 -6.44 -15.65
C ARG A 197 14.69 -5.19 -15.55
N THR A 198 13.37 -5.33 -15.61
CA THR A 198 12.42 -4.28 -15.23
C THR A 198 11.66 -4.72 -13.99
N ARG A 199 11.46 -3.80 -13.05
CA ARG A 199 10.79 -4.04 -11.78
C ARG A 199 9.63 -3.07 -11.61
N VAL A 200 8.48 -3.58 -11.19
CA VAL A 200 7.29 -2.78 -10.93
C VAL A 200 6.72 -3.13 -9.56
N PHE A 201 6.39 -2.13 -8.77
CA PHE A 201 5.66 -2.30 -7.51
C PHE A 201 4.34 -1.54 -7.56
N LEU A 202 3.23 -2.27 -7.43
CA LEU A 202 1.88 -1.75 -7.48
C LEU A 202 1.27 -1.77 -6.09
N LEU A 203 0.66 -0.67 -5.68
CA LEU A 203 -0.06 -0.49 -4.42
C LEU A 203 -1.48 -0.01 -4.70
N GLY A 204 -2.44 -0.68 -4.08
CA GLY A 204 -3.86 -0.38 -4.21
C GLY A 204 -4.32 0.88 -3.48
N THR A 205 -3.44 1.69 -2.89
CA THR A 205 -3.82 3.01 -2.38
C THR A 205 -2.61 3.92 -2.20
N ALA A 206 -2.78 5.21 -2.51
CA ALA A 206 -1.82 6.24 -2.15
C ALA A 206 -1.98 6.72 -0.70
N ARG A 207 -3.12 6.48 -0.06
CA ARG A 207 -3.38 6.90 1.32
C ARG A 207 -2.49 6.20 2.34
N LEU A 208 -1.95 5.03 2.01
CA LEU A 208 -0.98 4.29 2.83
C LEU A 208 0.23 5.16 3.21
N VAL A 209 0.66 6.07 2.33
CA VAL A 209 1.81 6.98 2.54
C VAL A 209 1.43 8.36 3.11
N GLU A 210 0.16 8.59 3.43
CA GLU A 210 -0.24 9.81 4.12
C GLU A 210 0.27 9.80 5.57
N ASN A 211 0.62 10.99 6.08
CA ASN A 211 1.21 11.15 7.42
C ASN A 211 0.40 10.49 8.54
N GLN A 212 -0.94 10.48 8.42
CA GLN A 212 -1.81 9.85 9.41
C GLN A 212 -1.57 8.34 9.52
N TYR A 213 -1.25 7.65 8.42
CA TYR A 213 -1.02 6.20 8.43
C TYR A 213 0.46 5.85 8.63
N LEU A 214 1.38 6.71 8.17
CA LEU A 214 2.81 6.58 8.48
C LEU A 214 3.11 6.76 9.97
N GLY A 215 2.38 7.64 10.67
CA GLY A 215 2.59 7.91 12.09
C GLY A 215 1.97 6.87 13.04
N ILE A 216 1.00 6.09 12.56
CA ILE A 216 0.32 5.06 13.35
C ILE A 216 1.10 3.74 13.32
N ALA A 217 1.74 3.43 12.18
CA ALA A 217 2.40 2.15 11.95
C ALA A 217 3.70 2.32 11.14
N SER A 218 4.83 1.95 11.75
CA SER A 218 6.12 1.85 11.06
C SER A 218 6.08 0.88 9.89
N GLY A 219 5.21 -0.14 9.90
CA GLY A 219 5.06 -1.10 8.81
C GLY A 219 4.75 -0.48 7.45
N ASN A 220 3.93 0.56 7.36
CA ASN A 220 3.64 1.24 6.08
C ASN A 220 4.88 1.94 5.53
N GLN A 221 5.65 2.60 6.42
CA GLN A 221 6.89 3.24 6.05
C GLN A 221 7.92 2.19 5.58
N ASP A 222 8.08 1.11 6.34
CA ASP A 222 9.03 0.04 6.05
C ASP A 222 8.69 -0.65 4.72
N LEU A 223 7.41 -0.95 4.46
CA LEU A 223 6.98 -1.54 3.19
C LEU A 223 7.40 -0.69 1.99
N VAL A 224 7.14 0.62 2.04
CA VAL A 224 7.42 1.51 0.91
C VAL A 224 8.91 1.74 0.74
N LEU A 225 9.67 1.89 1.83
CA LEU A 225 11.12 1.99 1.76
C LEU A 225 11.75 0.69 1.24
N ASN A 226 11.28 -0.47 1.69
CA ASN A 226 11.74 -1.76 1.17
C ASN A 226 11.45 -1.91 -0.32
N ALA A 227 10.26 -1.47 -0.76
CA ALA A 227 9.91 -1.46 -2.17
C ALA A 227 10.80 -0.53 -3.00
N LEU A 228 11.12 0.67 -2.50
CA LEU A 228 12.04 1.59 -3.18
C LEU A 228 13.46 1.03 -3.27
N ASN A 229 13.98 0.43 -2.19
CA ASN A 229 15.28 -0.23 -2.19
C ASN A 229 15.31 -1.41 -3.17
N TRP A 230 14.24 -2.20 -3.22
CA TRP A 230 14.10 -3.28 -4.19
C TRP A 230 14.05 -2.74 -5.64
N LEU A 231 13.29 -1.68 -5.90
CA LEU A 231 13.23 -1.04 -7.21
C LEU A 231 14.58 -0.46 -7.65
N ALA A 232 15.36 0.08 -6.72
CA ALA A 232 16.70 0.61 -6.96
C ALA A 232 17.80 -0.47 -7.00
N GLU A 233 17.45 -1.76 -6.84
CA GLU A 233 18.37 -2.90 -6.76
C GLU A 233 19.40 -2.84 -5.61
N GLU A 234 19.12 -2.07 -4.56
CA GLU A 234 19.99 -1.91 -3.39
C GLU A 234 19.70 -2.92 -2.27
N GLU A 235 19.12 -4.08 -2.58
CA GLU A 235 18.68 -5.09 -1.58
C GLU A 235 19.79 -5.55 -0.61
N ASN A 236 21.06 -5.44 -1.00
CA ASN A 236 22.22 -5.84 -0.20
C ASN A 236 22.81 -4.72 0.67
N LEU A 237 22.39 -3.46 0.50
CA LEU A 237 22.83 -2.32 1.33
C LEU A 237 21.94 -2.11 2.57
N VAL A 238 20.87 -2.90 2.72
CA VAL A 238 19.87 -2.81 3.80
C VAL A 238 20.37 -3.40 5.14
N SER A 239 21.68 -3.52 5.36
CA SER A 239 22.17 -3.94 6.67
C SER A 239 22.23 -2.74 7.62
N ILE A 240 21.23 -2.68 8.50
CA ILE A 240 21.14 -1.85 9.72
C ILE A 240 20.54 -0.44 9.49
N ARG A 241 19.21 -0.37 9.35
CA ARG A 241 18.47 0.87 9.68
C ARG A 241 18.49 1.08 11.20
N PRO A 242 18.93 2.25 11.71
CA PRO A 242 18.70 2.60 13.10
C PRO A 242 17.18 2.66 13.32
N ARG A 243 16.64 1.73 14.11
CA ARG A 243 15.24 1.77 14.51
C ARG A 243 15.00 3.10 15.24
N PRO A 244 14.22 4.05 14.69
CA PRO A 244 13.73 5.13 15.52
C PRO A 244 12.98 4.50 16.68
N SER A 245 13.11 5.06 17.89
CA SER A 245 12.49 4.53 19.10
C SER A 245 11.03 4.13 18.84
N ASP A 246 10.73 2.83 18.91
CA ASP A 246 9.39 2.28 18.74
C ASP A 246 8.45 3.03 19.67
N VAL A 247 7.60 3.89 19.10
CA VAL A 247 6.34 4.22 19.76
C VAL A 247 5.51 2.96 19.60
N ARG A 248 5.63 2.03 20.56
CA ARG A 248 4.73 0.87 20.65
C ARG A 248 3.30 1.39 20.80
N THR A 249 2.63 1.57 19.69
CA THR A 249 1.18 1.79 19.67
C THR A 249 0.55 0.44 19.98
N MET A 250 -0.27 0.38 21.03
CA MET A 250 -1.07 -0.81 21.30
C MET A 250 -2.20 -0.86 20.26
N LEU A 251 -2.10 -1.78 19.31
CA LEU A 251 -3.21 -2.10 18.40
C LEU A 251 -4.28 -2.84 19.19
N LEU A 252 -5.25 -2.10 19.73
CA LEU A 252 -6.39 -2.64 20.44
C LEU A 252 -7.43 -3.14 19.41
N THR A 253 -7.89 -4.37 19.57
CA THR A 253 -9.07 -4.86 18.83
C THR A 253 -10.30 -4.06 19.23
N GLY A 254 -11.33 -3.99 18.38
CA GLY A 254 -12.58 -3.27 18.69
C GLY A 254 -13.16 -3.56 20.08
N PRO A 255 -13.25 -4.84 20.52
CA PRO A 255 -13.66 -5.17 21.88
C PRO A 255 -12.74 -4.64 22.99
N GLN A 256 -11.42 -4.63 22.77
CA GLN A 256 -10.44 -4.10 23.72
C GLN A 256 -10.53 -2.57 23.84
N LEU A 257 -10.75 -1.88 22.72
CA LEU A 257 -10.97 -0.44 22.71
C LEU A 257 -12.27 -0.09 23.47
N ASN A 258 -13.35 -0.84 23.23
CA ASN A 258 -14.60 -0.68 23.98
C ASN A 258 -14.39 -0.89 25.48
N LEU A 259 -13.61 -1.90 25.90
CA LEU A 259 -13.28 -2.11 27.31
C LEU A 259 -12.57 -0.88 27.90
N VAL A 260 -11.56 -0.33 27.21
CA VAL A 260 -10.81 0.85 27.68
C VAL A 260 -11.70 2.10 27.74
N VAL A 261 -12.49 2.34 26.70
CA VAL A 261 -13.44 3.46 26.61
C VAL A 261 -14.48 3.35 27.73
N TYR A 262 -15.20 2.23 27.83
CA TYR A 262 -16.23 2.07 28.84
C TYR A 262 -15.67 2.03 30.26
N SER A 263 -14.54 1.36 30.50
CA SER A 263 -13.93 1.40 31.84
C SER A 263 -13.54 2.82 32.24
N SER A 264 -12.94 3.60 31.34
CA SER A 264 -12.53 4.98 31.64
C SER A 264 -13.74 5.91 31.86
N MET A 265 -14.78 5.78 31.03
CA MET A 265 -16.00 6.58 31.14
C MET A 265 -16.90 6.16 32.30
N LEU A 266 -16.91 4.88 32.72
CA LEU A 266 -17.78 4.41 33.80
C LEU A 266 -17.10 4.49 35.17
N PHE A 267 -15.81 4.17 35.25
CA PHE A 267 -15.10 4.06 36.52
C PHE A 267 -15.00 5.39 37.26
N LEU A 268 -14.60 6.47 36.57
CA LEU A 268 -14.43 7.79 37.18
C LEU A 268 -15.76 8.36 37.72
N PRO A 269 -16.85 8.39 36.94
CA PRO A 269 -18.15 8.83 37.45
C PRO A 269 -18.70 7.93 38.57
N LEU A 270 -18.53 6.62 38.47
CA LEU A 270 -18.99 5.69 39.51
C LEU A 270 -18.20 5.86 40.81
N ALA A 271 -16.89 6.07 40.74
CA ALA A 271 -16.06 6.36 41.91
C ALA A 271 -16.51 7.65 42.62
N VAL A 272 -16.84 8.69 41.85
CA VAL A 272 -17.40 9.95 42.39
C VAL A 272 -18.77 9.72 43.04
N LEU A 273 -19.66 8.95 42.39
CA LEU A 273 -20.97 8.62 42.96
C LEU A 273 -20.86 7.81 44.26
N VAL A 274 -19.98 6.81 44.30
CA VAL A 274 -19.75 5.98 45.49
C VAL A 274 -19.14 6.81 46.61
N ALA A 275 -18.15 7.66 46.32
CA ALA A 275 -17.58 8.57 47.31
C ALA A 275 -18.63 9.55 47.85
N GLY A 276 -19.47 10.12 46.97
CA GLY A 276 -20.57 10.99 47.36
C GLY A 276 -21.60 10.28 48.24
N ALA A 277 -22.00 9.07 47.88
CA ALA A 277 -22.94 8.25 48.65
C ALA A 277 -22.37 7.86 50.03
N ALA A 278 -21.09 7.48 50.10
CA ALA A 278 -20.42 7.16 51.35
C ALA A 278 -20.37 8.37 52.29
N ILE A 279 -19.99 9.56 51.78
CA ILE A 279 -19.99 10.80 52.56
C ILE A 279 -21.40 11.12 53.07
N TRP A 280 -22.41 11.01 52.21
CA TRP A 280 -23.81 11.24 52.60
C TRP A 280 -24.27 10.30 53.71
N TRP A 281 -23.90 9.03 53.64
CA TRP A 281 -24.25 8.03 54.66
C TRP A 281 -23.55 8.28 55.99
N THR A 282 -22.31 8.75 55.98
CA THR A 282 -21.58 9.10 57.22
C THR A 282 -22.05 10.39 57.89
N ARG A 283 -22.74 11.27 57.14
CA ARG A 283 -23.25 12.56 57.62
C ARG A 283 -24.72 12.53 58.07
N ARG A 284 -25.35 11.36 57.99
CA ARG A 284 -26.75 11.13 58.35
C ARG A 284 -26.82 10.22 59.56
#